data_AF-A0A9W8RU19-F1
#
_entry.id   AF-A0A9W8RU19-F1
#
_cell.length_a   1.000
_cell.length_b   1.000
_cell.length_c   1.000
_cell.angle_alpha   90.00
_cell.angle_beta   90.00
_cell.angle_gamma   90.00
#
_symmetry.space_group_name_H-M   'P 1'
#
loop_
_entity.id
_entity.type
_entity.pdbx_description
1 polymer ?
#
loop_
_entity_poly.entity_id
_entity_poly.type
_entity_poly.pdbx_seq_one_letter_code
_entity_poly.pdbx_strand_id
1 'polypeptide(L)'
;MFSKSSKSSKHTPGGRKGSSSQPISPGFLFIVNKLIIREPERDIYLHHIPPRLPQQYHGEVPSKVMRYRNGEVSEATDYHWYREIEMLPAPQGQLLRLDDYGNYLRDQTGQCYPAQEYKTFGVAACNPLLPIMVIDQDPLVSQTAGWELLRIFHPPNLSGLSQVVTNDSPMGVGGAPVLHAAGRSPSWMPSLLPETYRMPRRSAPRSEGLGGELPIVLGLMALSAPHDLNNASVDRVFLGHDRAWRHGVWNNRDAPKGHPPTASDDPNGFIVKVFLDPDNPYSNEYDLNSLEWERAIVQEQ
;
A
#
# COMPACT_ATOMS: atom_id res chain seq x y z
N MET A 1 35.82 69.56 -28.23
CA MET A 1 34.50 69.09 -27.75
C MET A 1 33.75 68.52 -28.93
N PHE A 2 33.43 67.24 -28.95
CA PHE A 2 32.20 66.65 -29.51
C PHE A 2 32.17 65.16 -29.14
N SER A 3 30.97 64.71 -28.76
CA SER A 3 30.69 63.41 -28.18
C SER A 3 30.68 62.29 -29.22
N LYS A 4 30.82 61.04 -28.73
CA LYS A 4 29.99 59.89 -29.13
C LYS A 4 30.26 58.72 -28.19
N SER A 5 29.20 58.27 -27.51
CA SER A 5 29.21 57.09 -26.67
C SER A 5 29.13 55.82 -27.53
N SER A 6 29.99 54.85 -27.23
CA SER A 6 29.90 53.49 -27.76
C SER A 6 29.08 52.63 -26.79
N LYS A 7 28.06 51.95 -27.33
CA LYS A 7 27.26 50.96 -26.61
C LYS A 7 28.08 49.66 -26.50
N SER A 8 28.39 49.26 -25.27
CA SER A 8 28.98 47.97 -24.92
C SER A 8 27.89 46.89 -24.86
N SER A 9 28.06 45.84 -25.66
CA SER A 9 27.28 44.60 -25.61
C SER A 9 27.67 43.79 -24.37
N LYS A 10 26.74 43.62 -23.42
CA LYS A 10 26.90 42.66 -22.33
C LYS A 10 26.39 41.29 -22.78
N HIS A 11 27.32 40.37 -22.98
CA HIS A 11 27.04 38.94 -23.04
C HIS A 11 26.57 38.46 -21.65
N THR A 12 25.38 37.90 -21.59
CA THR A 12 24.89 37.17 -20.41
C THR A 12 25.41 35.73 -20.49
N PRO A 13 26.20 35.24 -19.52
CA PRO A 13 26.63 33.85 -19.50
C PRO A 13 25.44 32.94 -19.23
N GLY A 14 25.33 31.87 -20.01
CA GLY A 14 24.27 30.88 -19.93
C GLY A 14 24.15 30.26 -18.53
N GLY A 15 22.95 30.36 -17.97
CA GLY A 15 22.56 29.63 -16.78
C GLY A 15 22.65 28.13 -17.06
N ARG A 16 23.61 27.48 -16.40
CA ARG A 16 23.66 26.02 -16.27
C ARG A 16 22.29 25.56 -15.76
N LYS A 17 21.60 24.71 -16.52
CA LYS A 17 20.47 23.92 -16.04
C LYS A 17 20.95 23.18 -14.80
N GLY A 18 20.50 23.62 -13.63
CA GLY A 18 20.65 22.86 -12.40
C GLY A 18 19.99 21.51 -12.64
N SER A 19 20.80 20.45 -12.59
CA SER A 19 20.31 19.10 -12.39
C SER A 19 19.49 19.12 -11.11
N SER A 20 18.16 19.14 -11.22
CA SER A 20 17.31 18.89 -10.06
C SER A 20 17.62 17.45 -9.64
N SER A 21 18.41 17.30 -8.58
CA SER A 21 18.48 16.04 -7.85
C SER A 21 17.05 15.74 -7.42
N GLN A 22 16.38 14.84 -8.14
CA GLN A 22 15.12 14.27 -7.68
C GLN A 22 15.39 13.78 -6.24
N PRO A 23 14.59 14.20 -5.25
CA PRO A 23 14.78 13.72 -3.89
C PRO A 23 14.73 12.20 -3.92
N ILE A 24 15.77 11.57 -3.38
CA ILE A 24 15.89 10.13 -3.42
C ILE A 24 14.77 9.55 -2.56
N SER A 25 13.88 8.77 -3.17
CA SER A 25 12.73 8.17 -2.50
C SER A 25 13.09 6.75 -2.05
N PRO A 26 12.67 6.34 -0.83
CA PRO A 26 12.68 4.95 -0.44
C PRO A 26 11.96 4.11 -1.50
N GLY A 27 12.49 2.92 -1.79
CA GLY A 27 11.86 1.94 -2.65
C GLY A 27 11.71 0.62 -1.91
N PHE A 28 10.90 -0.30 -2.41
CA PHE A 28 10.61 -1.57 -1.76
C PHE A 28 10.04 -2.57 -2.75
N LEU A 29 10.09 -3.84 -2.38
CA LEU A 29 9.38 -4.91 -3.07
C LEU A 29 8.07 -5.19 -2.32
N PHE A 30 7.03 -5.61 -3.03
CA PHE A 30 5.78 -6.00 -2.40
C PHE A 30 4.98 -6.99 -3.23
N ILE A 31 4.07 -7.68 -2.55
CA ILE A 31 3.01 -8.50 -3.13
C ILE A 31 1.67 -8.11 -2.52
N VAL A 32 0.60 -8.36 -3.27
CA VAL A 32 -0.79 -8.18 -2.82
C VAL A 32 -1.60 -9.40 -3.23
N ASN A 33 -1.47 -10.48 -2.47
CA ASN A 33 -2.12 -11.73 -2.81
C ASN A 33 -3.58 -11.71 -2.35
N LYS A 34 -4.48 -12.16 -3.20
CA LYS A 34 -5.90 -12.24 -2.84
C LYS A 34 -6.14 -13.45 -1.97
N LEU A 35 -6.78 -13.25 -0.83
CA LEU A 35 -7.21 -14.33 0.06
C LEU A 35 -8.45 -15.01 -0.52
N ILE A 36 -8.44 -16.34 -0.53
CA ILE A 36 -9.62 -17.13 -0.93
C ILE A 36 -10.34 -17.53 0.35
N ILE A 37 -11.33 -16.74 0.76
CA ILE A 37 -12.15 -17.02 1.95
C ILE A 37 -13.15 -18.12 1.59
N ARG A 38 -13.17 -19.20 2.39
CA ARG A 38 -14.09 -20.33 2.21
C ARG A 38 -15.29 -20.22 3.14
N GLU A 39 -15.05 -19.92 4.41
CA GLU A 39 -16.08 -19.89 5.46
C GLU A 39 -15.93 -18.61 6.27
N PRO A 40 -16.54 -17.48 5.84
CA PRO A 40 -16.44 -16.23 6.60
C PRO A 40 -17.05 -16.39 7.99
N GLU A 41 -16.48 -15.69 8.96
CA GLU A 41 -17.08 -15.56 10.29
C GLU A 41 -18.18 -14.50 10.29
N ARG A 42 -18.91 -14.40 11.40
CA ARG A 42 -19.90 -13.35 11.62
C ARG A 42 -19.55 -12.53 12.84
N ASP A 43 -19.67 -11.21 12.71
CA ASP A 43 -19.62 -10.32 13.87
C ASP A 43 -20.91 -10.43 14.72
N ILE A 44 -20.98 -9.68 15.82
CA ILE A 44 -22.14 -9.65 16.71
C ILE A 44 -23.41 -9.07 16.05
N TYR A 45 -23.26 -8.39 14.90
CA TYR A 45 -24.33 -7.82 14.11
C TYR A 45 -24.68 -8.67 12.89
N LEU A 46 -24.12 -9.89 12.80
CA LEU A 46 -24.33 -10.87 11.74
C LEU A 46 -23.77 -10.48 10.37
N HIS A 47 -22.87 -9.50 10.29
CA HIS A 47 -22.11 -9.19 9.08
C HIS A 47 -21.04 -10.25 8.84
N HIS A 48 -20.83 -10.64 7.58
CA HIS A 48 -19.70 -11.48 7.23
C HIS A 48 -18.39 -10.70 7.44
N ILE A 49 -17.45 -11.33 8.15
CA ILE A 49 -16.10 -10.83 8.41
C ILE A 49 -15.07 -11.90 8.03
N PRO A 50 -13.82 -11.52 7.74
CA PRO A 50 -12.79 -12.48 7.45
C PRO A 50 -12.60 -13.46 8.64
N PRO A 51 -12.39 -14.75 8.37
CA PRO A 51 -12.26 -15.74 9.43
C PRO A 51 -10.93 -15.62 10.17
N ARG A 52 -10.91 -16.10 11.41
CA ARG A 52 -9.73 -16.08 12.27
C ARG A 52 -8.87 -17.33 12.15
N LEU A 53 -9.45 -18.44 11.69
CA LEU A 53 -8.76 -19.71 11.55
C LEU A 53 -8.24 -19.90 10.12
N PRO A 54 -6.95 -20.27 9.93
CA PRO A 54 -6.40 -20.56 8.62
C PRO A 54 -7.22 -21.58 7.80
N GLN A 55 -7.82 -22.57 8.45
CA GLN A 55 -8.57 -23.65 7.79
C GLN A 55 -9.87 -23.18 7.12
N GLN A 56 -10.32 -21.96 7.43
CA GLN A 56 -11.50 -21.33 6.81
C GLN A 56 -11.16 -20.55 5.54
N TYR A 57 -9.91 -20.65 5.08
CA TYR A 57 -9.46 -20.19 3.77
C TYR A 57 -9.22 -21.40 2.84
N HIS A 58 -9.16 -21.15 1.53
CA HIS A 58 -8.63 -22.09 0.55
C HIS A 58 -7.17 -21.80 0.17
N GLY A 59 -6.60 -20.71 0.70
CA GLY A 59 -5.27 -20.22 0.38
C GLY A 59 -5.32 -18.81 -0.18
N GLU A 60 -4.44 -18.54 -1.14
CA GLU A 60 -4.30 -17.24 -1.78
C GLU A 60 -4.13 -17.38 -3.31
N VAL A 61 -4.51 -16.35 -4.05
CA VAL A 61 -4.10 -16.16 -5.44
C VAL A 61 -2.95 -15.16 -5.44
N PRO A 62 -1.73 -15.56 -5.84
CA PRO A 62 -0.59 -14.64 -5.85
C PRO A 62 -0.75 -13.50 -6.85
N SER A 63 -0.31 -12.29 -6.48
CA SER A 63 -0.07 -11.22 -7.47
C SER A 63 1.28 -11.44 -8.15
N LYS A 64 1.58 -10.62 -9.17
CA LYS A 64 2.98 -10.41 -9.56
C LYS A 64 3.77 -9.80 -8.39
N VAL A 65 5.08 -10.06 -8.37
CA VAL A 65 5.99 -9.32 -7.48
C VAL A 65 6.20 -7.94 -8.07
N MET A 66 6.00 -6.93 -7.24
CA MET A 66 6.07 -5.53 -7.64
C MET A 66 7.24 -4.84 -6.93
N ARG A 67 7.84 -3.88 -7.63
CA ARG A 67 8.90 -3.02 -7.14
C ARG A 67 8.44 -1.57 -7.23
N TYR A 68 8.41 -0.88 -6.11
CA TYR A 68 8.22 0.57 -6.08
C TYR A 68 9.58 1.27 -6.02
N ARG A 69 9.85 2.17 -6.97
CA ARG A 69 11.08 2.97 -6.99
C ARG A 69 10.83 4.31 -7.66
N ASN A 70 11.28 5.39 -7.02
CA ASN A 70 11.20 6.76 -7.56
C ASN A 70 9.77 7.16 -8.00
N GLY A 71 8.75 6.75 -7.26
CA GLY A 71 7.36 7.09 -7.59
C GLY A 71 6.70 6.15 -8.60
N GLU A 72 7.39 5.16 -9.11
CA GLU A 72 6.85 4.24 -10.13
C GLU A 72 6.81 2.81 -9.59
N VAL A 73 5.78 2.08 -10.02
CA VAL A 73 5.68 0.64 -9.79
C VAL A 73 6.01 -0.11 -11.09
N SER A 74 6.93 -1.07 -10.99
CA SER A 74 7.30 -2.00 -12.05
C SER A 74 7.20 -3.44 -11.55
N GLU A 75 7.10 -4.39 -12.47
CA GLU A 75 7.23 -5.81 -12.12
C GLU A 75 8.68 -6.12 -11.71
N ALA A 76 8.85 -6.90 -10.65
CA ALA A 76 10.15 -7.40 -10.20
C ALA A 76 10.34 -8.82 -10.73
N THR A 77 10.65 -8.94 -12.03
CA THR A 77 10.78 -10.24 -12.72
C THR A 77 11.95 -11.08 -12.21
N ASP A 78 12.89 -10.44 -11.50
CA ASP A 78 14.01 -11.05 -10.80
C ASP A 78 13.62 -11.63 -9.43
N TYR A 79 12.33 -11.65 -9.09
CA TYR A 79 11.78 -12.21 -7.86
C TYR A 79 10.57 -13.10 -8.12
N HIS A 80 10.41 -14.11 -7.27
CA HIS A 80 9.29 -15.02 -7.27
C HIS A 80 8.71 -15.17 -5.87
N TRP A 81 7.41 -15.01 -5.74
CA TRP A 81 6.69 -15.36 -4.52
C TRP A 81 6.46 -16.86 -4.47
N TYR A 82 7.01 -17.51 -3.44
CA TYR A 82 6.87 -18.94 -3.22
C TYR A 82 6.14 -19.23 -1.91
N ARG A 83 5.09 -20.04 -1.99
CA ARG A 83 4.41 -20.62 -0.84
C ARG A 83 3.85 -21.99 -1.23
N GLU A 84 4.16 -22.99 -0.44
CA GLU A 84 3.62 -24.34 -0.60
C GLU A 84 2.23 -24.40 0.04
N ILE A 85 1.18 -24.20 -0.77
CA ILE A 85 -0.21 -24.19 -0.32
C ILE A 85 -0.84 -25.56 -0.60
N GLU A 86 -0.34 -26.60 0.07
CA GLU A 86 -0.94 -27.94 0.01
C GLU A 86 -1.89 -28.20 1.19
N MET A 87 -1.64 -27.57 2.33
CA MET A 87 -2.42 -27.74 3.56
C MET A 87 -2.47 -26.44 4.39
N LEU A 88 -3.49 -26.32 5.24
CA LEU A 88 -3.68 -25.19 6.15
C LEU A 88 -3.58 -25.64 7.61
N PRO A 89 -2.87 -24.90 8.50
CA PRO A 89 -2.23 -23.62 8.25
C PRO A 89 -1.05 -23.71 7.27
N ALA A 90 -0.93 -22.72 6.40
CA ALA A 90 0.12 -22.65 5.40
C ALA A 90 1.47 -22.33 6.05
N PRO A 91 2.59 -22.79 5.47
CA PRO A 91 3.90 -22.28 5.85
C PRO A 91 4.01 -20.79 5.53
N GLN A 92 4.93 -20.11 6.21
CA GLN A 92 5.31 -18.74 5.85
C GLN A 92 5.80 -18.71 4.40
N GLY A 93 5.15 -17.89 3.56
CA GLY A 93 5.61 -17.66 2.21
C GLY A 93 6.89 -16.82 2.17
N GLN A 94 7.66 -16.97 1.10
CA GLN A 94 8.96 -16.32 0.95
C GLN A 94 9.08 -15.67 -0.42
N LEU A 95 9.76 -14.53 -0.47
CA LEU A 95 10.09 -13.87 -1.72
C LEU A 95 11.51 -14.26 -2.14
N LEU A 96 11.64 -15.09 -3.16
CA LEU A 96 12.91 -15.68 -3.59
C LEU A 96 13.47 -14.92 -4.79
N ARG A 97 14.79 -14.64 -4.78
CA ARG A 97 15.46 -13.98 -5.90
C ARG A 97 15.80 -14.99 -7.00
N LEU A 98 15.67 -14.56 -8.26
CA LEU A 98 15.96 -15.32 -9.47
C LEU A 98 17.24 -14.81 -10.15
N ASP A 99 17.92 -15.68 -10.88
CA ASP A 99 18.98 -15.33 -11.82
C ASP A 99 18.41 -14.91 -13.20
N ASP A 100 19.28 -14.50 -14.12
CA ASP A 100 18.90 -14.09 -15.49
C ASP A 100 18.24 -15.21 -16.31
N TYR A 101 18.34 -16.46 -15.86
CA TYR A 101 17.75 -17.65 -16.49
C TYR A 101 16.45 -18.10 -15.78
N GLY A 102 16.03 -17.40 -14.73
CA GLY A 102 14.83 -17.73 -13.95
C GLY A 102 15.02 -18.82 -12.90
N ASN A 103 16.26 -19.19 -12.55
CA ASN A 103 16.53 -20.14 -11.47
C ASN A 103 16.64 -19.40 -10.13
N TYR A 104 16.28 -20.08 -9.03
CA TYR A 104 16.49 -19.54 -7.70
C TYR A 104 17.98 -19.33 -7.41
N LEU A 105 18.34 -18.12 -7.01
CA LEU A 105 19.68 -17.83 -6.50
C LEU A 105 19.88 -18.54 -5.17
N ARG A 106 20.97 -19.30 -5.09
CA ARG A 106 21.34 -20.11 -3.93
C ARG A 106 22.68 -19.67 -3.36
N ASP A 107 22.82 -19.82 -2.05
CA ASP A 107 24.07 -19.62 -1.33
C ASP A 107 25.04 -20.81 -1.53
N GLN A 108 26.22 -20.72 -0.92
CA GLN A 108 27.24 -21.78 -0.98
C GLN A 108 26.78 -23.11 -0.35
N THR A 109 25.73 -23.09 0.48
CA THR A 109 25.12 -24.26 1.11
C THR A 109 23.94 -24.82 0.31
N GLY A 110 23.59 -24.18 -0.81
CA GLY A 110 22.47 -24.55 -1.68
C GLY A 110 21.11 -24.01 -1.21
N GLN A 111 21.06 -23.15 -0.20
CA GLN A 111 19.84 -22.52 0.30
C GLN A 111 19.48 -21.30 -0.54
N CYS A 112 18.18 -21.09 -0.80
CA CYS A 112 17.73 -19.91 -1.51
C CYS A 112 17.91 -18.65 -0.65
N TYR A 113 18.14 -17.50 -1.27
CA TYR A 113 18.16 -16.21 -0.58
C TYR A 113 16.76 -15.55 -0.58
N PRO A 114 16.00 -15.61 0.53
CA PRO A 114 14.75 -14.88 0.63
C PRO A 114 15.03 -13.37 0.83
N ALA A 115 14.19 -12.52 0.24
CA ALA A 115 14.16 -11.11 0.57
C ALA A 115 13.70 -10.92 2.03
N GLN A 116 14.28 -9.95 2.72
CA GLN A 116 13.89 -9.62 4.09
C GLN A 116 12.51 -8.96 4.09
N GLU A 117 11.56 -9.58 4.81
CA GLU A 117 10.25 -8.99 5.05
C GLU A 117 10.40 -7.75 5.94
N TYR A 118 9.78 -6.65 5.53
CA TYR A 118 9.65 -5.44 6.33
C TYR A 118 8.39 -5.47 7.18
N LYS A 119 7.23 -5.75 6.56
CA LYS A 119 5.93 -5.72 7.23
C LYS A 119 4.87 -6.50 6.46
N THR A 120 3.90 -7.07 7.19
CA THR A 120 2.78 -7.85 6.64
C THR A 120 1.46 -7.35 7.21
N PHE A 121 0.44 -7.22 6.37
CA PHE A 121 -0.95 -6.99 6.81
C PHE A 121 -1.96 -7.77 5.96
N GLY A 122 -2.98 -8.32 6.62
CA GLY A 122 -4.26 -8.64 5.99
C GLY A 122 -5.12 -7.39 5.89
N VAL A 123 -5.76 -7.17 4.74
CA VAL A 123 -6.70 -6.06 4.49
C VAL A 123 -7.94 -6.62 3.80
N ALA A 124 -9.12 -6.35 4.33
CA ALA A 124 -10.36 -6.88 3.76
C ALA A 124 -11.47 -5.84 3.73
N ALA A 125 -12.14 -5.71 2.58
CA ALA A 125 -13.43 -5.04 2.51
C ALA A 125 -14.54 -6.05 2.81
N CYS A 126 -15.37 -5.79 3.81
CA CYS A 126 -16.36 -6.77 4.27
C CYS A 126 -17.73 -6.52 3.63
N ASN A 127 -18.32 -5.35 3.84
CA ASN A 127 -19.56 -4.96 3.18
C ASN A 127 -19.81 -3.43 3.29
N PRO A 128 -20.86 -2.87 2.68
CA PRO A 128 -21.10 -1.43 2.71
C PRO A 128 -21.36 -0.83 4.11
N LEU A 129 -21.77 -1.63 5.09
CA LEU A 129 -22.05 -1.22 6.48
C LEU A 129 -20.87 -1.47 7.43
N LEU A 130 -19.95 -2.38 7.06
CA LEU A 130 -18.76 -2.74 7.81
C LEU A 130 -17.56 -2.67 6.84
N PRO A 131 -16.98 -1.48 6.61
CA PRO A 131 -16.29 -1.23 5.36
C PRO A 131 -14.96 -1.97 5.25
N ILE A 132 -14.00 -1.67 6.12
CA ILE A 132 -12.62 -2.20 5.98
C ILE A 132 -12.12 -2.71 7.31
N MET A 133 -11.63 -3.94 7.30
CA MET A 133 -10.96 -4.59 8.41
C MET A 133 -9.50 -4.89 8.06
N VAL A 134 -8.65 -4.89 9.07
CA VAL A 134 -7.21 -5.10 8.94
C VAL A 134 -6.70 -6.02 10.04
N ILE A 135 -5.56 -6.64 9.77
CA ILE A 135 -4.80 -7.40 10.77
C ILE A 135 -3.31 -7.38 10.43
N ASP A 136 -2.44 -7.31 11.43
CA ASP A 136 -0.98 -7.20 11.33
C ASP A 136 -0.24 -8.54 11.18
N GLN A 137 -0.95 -9.60 10.79
CA GLN A 137 -0.40 -10.94 10.57
C GLN A 137 -0.96 -11.59 9.31
N ASP A 138 -0.33 -12.68 8.88
CA ASP A 138 -0.81 -13.52 7.79
C ASP A 138 -1.89 -14.49 8.29
N PRO A 139 -3.16 -14.35 7.85
CA PRO A 139 -4.26 -15.18 8.35
C PRO A 139 -4.21 -16.64 7.84
N LEU A 140 -3.32 -16.96 6.89
CA LEU A 140 -3.13 -18.31 6.39
C LEU A 140 -2.14 -19.12 7.25
N VAL A 141 -1.30 -18.48 8.07
CA VAL A 141 -0.20 -19.16 8.78
C VAL A 141 -0.56 -19.56 10.21
N SER A 142 -1.31 -18.72 10.91
CA SER A 142 -1.68 -18.98 12.30
C SER A 142 -3.06 -18.42 12.60
N GLN A 143 -3.68 -18.94 13.66
CA GLN A 143 -4.91 -18.36 14.17
C GLN A 143 -4.66 -16.89 14.56
N THR A 144 -5.57 -16.04 14.14
CA THR A 144 -5.56 -14.61 14.44
C THR A 144 -6.28 -14.31 15.76
N ALA A 145 -5.86 -13.24 16.45
CA ALA A 145 -6.57 -12.74 17.63
C ALA A 145 -7.96 -12.16 17.26
N GLY A 146 -8.09 -11.67 16.03
CA GLY A 146 -9.30 -11.07 15.47
C GLY A 146 -8.94 -10.00 14.45
N TRP A 147 -9.82 -9.79 13.48
CA TRP A 147 -9.69 -8.67 12.56
C TRP A 147 -10.17 -7.38 13.25
N GLU A 148 -9.43 -6.30 13.06
CA GLU A 148 -9.78 -4.98 13.62
C GLU A 148 -10.39 -4.08 12.54
N LEU A 149 -11.21 -3.10 12.93
CA LEU A 149 -11.63 -2.04 12.01
C LEU A 149 -10.45 -1.16 11.64
N LEU A 150 -10.34 -0.80 10.35
CA LEU A 150 -9.37 0.20 9.90
C LEU A 150 -9.61 1.53 10.61
N ARG A 151 -8.54 2.06 11.24
CA ARG A 151 -8.53 3.34 11.94
C ARG A 151 -7.63 4.35 11.23
N ILE A 152 -7.91 5.62 11.49
CA ILE A 152 -7.17 6.76 10.98
C ILE A 152 -6.64 7.57 12.15
N PHE A 153 -5.33 7.78 12.19
CA PHE A 153 -4.68 8.71 13.10
C PHE A 153 -4.40 10.04 12.39
N HIS A 154 -4.59 11.15 13.11
CA HIS A 154 -4.33 12.51 12.63
C HIS A 154 -3.13 13.07 13.40
N PRO A 155 -1.90 13.00 12.83
CA PRO A 155 -0.72 13.53 13.50
C PRO A 155 -0.84 15.04 13.77
N PRO A 156 -0.62 15.52 15.00
CA PRO A 156 -0.86 16.92 15.35
C PRO A 156 0.08 17.90 14.64
N ASN A 157 1.26 17.43 14.23
CA ASN A 157 2.27 18.25 13.55
C ASN A 157 2.11 18.25 12.01
N LEU A 158 1.21 17.43 11.46
CA LEU A 158 0.99 17.30 10.02
C LEU A 158 -0.52 17.47 9.72
N SER A 159 -0.99 18.70 9.88
CA SER A 159 -2.40 19.05 9.67
C SER A 159 -2.87 18.65 8.28
N GLY A 160 -3.99 17.91 8.19
CA GLY A 160 -4.55 17.45 6.92
C GLY A 160 -4.06 16.07 6.46
N LEU A 161 -3.00 15.53 7.07
CA LEU A 161 -2.53 14.17 6.79
C LEU A 161 -3.40 13.12 7.50
N SER A 162 -3.80 12.09 6.77
CA SER A 162 -4.44 10.89 7.31
C SER A 162 -3.42 9.76 7.41
N GLN A 163 -3.28 9.10 8.56
CA GLN A 163 -2.46 7.90 8.69
C GLN A 163 -3.34 6.68 8.96
N VAL A 164 -3.28 5.66 8.11
CA VAL A 164 -3.95 4.37 8.38
C VAL A 164 -3.17 3.59 9.42
N VAL A 165 -3.87 3.10 10.44
CA VAL A 165 -3.26 2.52 11.64
C VAL A 165 -4.08 1.37 12.21
N THR A 166 -3.43 0.53 13.01
CA THR A 166 -4.07 -0.34 14.02
C THR A 166 -3.88 0.25 15.41
N ASN A 167 -4.38 -0.43 16.45
CA ASN A 167 -4.14 0.00 17.83
C ASN A 167 -2.66 -0.11 18.23
N ASP A 168 -1.92 -1.04 17.62
CA ASP A 168 -0.52 -1.34 17.94
C ASP A 168 0.49 -0.63 17.02
N SER A 169 0.01 0.12 16.02
CA SER A 169 0.85 0.97 15.19
C SER A 169 1.70 1.94 16.03
N PRO A 170 2.94 2.26 15.62
CA PRO A 170 3.86 3.16 16.32
C PRO A 170 3.46 4.63 16.12
N MET A 171 2.23 4.97 16.49
CA MET A 171 1.66 6.30 16.37
C MET A 171 2.44 7.28 17.25
N GLY A 172 2.73 8.46 16.71
CA GLY A 172 3.32 9.55 17.49
C GLY A 172 2.38 10.07 18.57
N VAL A 173 2.86 11.06 19.34
CA VAL A 173 2.02 11.76 20.32
C VAL A 173 0.83 12.41 19.61
N GLY A 174 -0.39 12.15 20.07
CA GLY A 174 -1.60 12.70 19.47
C GLY A 174 -2.89 12.21 20.11
N GLY A 175 -4.01 12.47 19.45
CA GLY A 175 -5.32 11.97 19.86
C GLY A 175 -5.50 10.48 19.54
N ALA A 176 -6.54 9.86 20.10
CA ALA A 176 -6.88 8.48 19.77
C ALA A 176 -7.26 8.34 18.27
N PRO A 177 -6.96 7.20 17.62
CA PRO A 177 -7.37 6.96 16.24
C PRO A 177 -8.88 6.96 16.06
N VAL A 178 -9.34 7.53 14.95
CA VAL A 178 -10.74 7.75 14.60
C VAL A 178 -11.13 6.99 13.34
N LEU A 179 -12.41 7.04 12.96
CA LEU A 179 -12.95 6.39 11.76
C LEU A 179 -13.21 7.38 10.61
N HIS A 180 -12.45 8.48 10.54
CA HIS A 180 -12.56 9.42 9.44
C HIS A 180 -11.20 9.98 9.01
N ALA A 181 -11.06 10.23 7.71
CA ALA A 181 -9.92 10.89 7.10
C ALA A 181 -9.78 12.33 7.59
N ALA A 182 -8.54 12.82 7.63
CA ALA A 182 -8.23 14.22 7.83
C ALA A 182 -8.49 15.02 6.54
N GLY A 183 -8.85 16.28 6.75
CA GLY A 183 -8.99 17.25 5.68
C GLY A 183 -10.32 17.18 4.92
N ARG A 184 -10.56 18.20 4.09
CA ARG A 184 -11.77 18.38 3.30
C ARG A 184 -11.57 17.87 1.88
N SER A 185 -12.48 17.02 1.42
CA SER A 185 -12.57 16.52 0.04
C SER A 185 -11.24 15.95 -0.52
N PRO A 186 -10.65 14.92 0.11
CA PRO A 186 -9.41 14.33 -0.37
C PRO A 186 -9.56 13.74 -1.77
N SER A 187 -8.62 13.99 -2.68
CA SER A 187 -8.67 13.55 -4.09
C SER A 187 -8.59 12.04 -4.26
N TRP A 188 -8.01 11.35 -3.27
CA TRP A 188 -7.88 9.90 -3.20
C TRP A 188 -9.13 9.20 -2.63
N MET A 189 -10.10 9.97 -2.10
CA MET A 189 -11.44 9.49 -1.77
C MET A 189 -12.41 9.75 -2.94
N PRO A 190 -13.41 8.88 -3.17
CA PRO A 190 -13.75 7.70 -2.38
C PRO A 190 -12.93 6.44 -2.75
N SER A 191 -11.94 6.57 -3.64
CA SER A 191 -11.31 5.42 -4.30
C SER A 191 -10.52 4.51 -3.37
N LEU A 192 -9.75 5.07 -2.42
CA LEU A 192 -8.96 4.30 -1.45
C LEU A 192 -9.70 4.07 -0.12
N LEU A 193 -10.56 5.01 0.28
CA LEU A 193 -11.44 4.87 1.44
C LEU A 193 -12.87 5.25 1.06
N PRO A 194 -13.87 4.47 1.49
CA PRO A 194 -15.26 4.79 1.19
C PRO A 194 -15.69 6.10 1.85
N GLU A 195 -16.74 6.73 1.31
CA GLU A 195 -17.30 8.00 1.82
C GLU A 195 -17.71 7.96 3.30
N THR A 196 -17.89 6.76 3.88
CA THR A 196 -18.14 6.60 5.32
C THR A 196 -16.97 7.08 6.19
N TYR A 197 -15.75 7.15 5.66
CA TYR A 197 -14.58 7.74 6.32
C TYR A 197 -14.47 9.25 6.11
N ARG A 198 -15.43 9.91 5.45
CA ARG A 198 -15.30 11.33 5.15
C ARG A 198 -15.37 12.18 6.43
N MET A 199 -14.50 13.19 6.50
CA MET A 199 -14.54 14.19 7.58
C MET A 199 -15.91 14.88 7.65
N PRO A 200 -16.65 14.76 8.77
CA PRO A 200 -18.00 15.33 8.88
C PRO A 200 -18.01 16.86 8.98
N ARG A 201 -16.88 17.47 9.39
CA ARG A 201 -16.81 18.91 9.67
C ARG A 201 -16.39 19.69 8.42
N ARG A 202 -17.19 20.69 8.05
CA ARG A 202 -16.88 21.60 6.93
C ARG A 202 -15.65 22.49 7.15
N SER A 203 -15.29 22.72 8.42
CA SER A 203 -14.14 23.54 8.83
C SER A 203 -12.82 22.77 8.88
N ALA A 204 -12.79 21.53 8.39
CA ALA A 204 -11.57 20.75 8.31
C ALA A 204 -10.52 21.45 7.42
N PRO A 205 -9.21 21.26 7.69
CA PRO A 205 -8.15 21.75 6.81
C PRO A 205 -8.25 21.13 5.41
N ARG A 206 -7.39 21.53 4.47
CA ARG A 206 -7.23 20.75 3.23
C ARG A 206 -6.66 19.37 3.57
N SER A 207 -6.97 18.34 2.78
CA SER A 207 -6.24 17.08 2.89
C SER A 207 -4.80 17.30 2.41
N GLU A 208 -3.84 16.66 3.06
CA GLU A 208 -2.43 16.63 2.65
C GLU A 208 -2.02 15.22 2.17
N GLY A 209 -2.98 14.28 2.14
CA GLY A 209 -2.79 12.92 1.65
C GLY A 209 -3.03 11.81 2.68
N LEU A 210 -2.59 10.61 2.32
CA LEU A 210 -2.71 9.37 3.06
C LEU A 210 -1.31 8.76 3.29
N GLY A 211 -0.97 8.45 4.53
CA GLY A 211 0.22 7.72 4.97
C GLY A 211 -0.15 6.66 6.01
N GLY A 212 0.80 6.29 6.87
CA GLY A 212 0.64 5.24 7.89
C GLY A 212 1.15 3.88 7.40
N GLU A 213 0.61 2.80 7.95
CA GLU A 213 1.03 1.42 7.67
C GLU A 213 1.05 1.14 6.15
N LEU A 214 2.25 1.01 5.58
CA LEU A 214 2.42 0.89 4.13
C LEU A 214 1.69 -0.32 3.53
N PRO A 215 1.74 -1.53 4.13
CA PRO A 215 0.96 -2.66 3.65
C PRO A 215 -0.55 -2.40 3.62
N ILE A 216 -1.09 -1.65 4.59
CA ILE A 216 -2.51 -1.28 4.59
C ILE A 216 -2.82 -0.38 3.40
N VAL A 217 -2.02 0.67 3.18
CA VAL A 217 -2.20 1.59 2.04
C VAL A 217 -2.20 0.84 0.70
N LEU A 218 -1.28 -0.11 0.52
CA LEU A 218 -1.23 -0.96 -0.68
C LEU A 218 -2.46 -1.88 -0.80
N GLY A 219 -2.96 -2.42 0.31
CA GLY A 219 -4.21 -3.20 0.32
C GLY A 219 -5.43 -2.36 -0.06
N LEU A 220 -5.49 -1.11 0.38
CA LEU A 220 -6.54 -0.16 -0.03
C LEU A 220 -6.49 0.13 -1.54
N MET A 221 -5.28 0.27 -2.11
CA MET A 221 -5.12 0.40 -3.56
C MET A 221 -5.62 -0.84 -4.29
N ALA A 222 -5.34 -2.04 -3.78
CA ALA A 222 -5.83 -3.28 -4.38
C ALA A 222 -7.35 -3.41 -4.33
N LEU A 223 -8.02 -2.89 -3.28
CA LEU A 223 -9.48 -2.83 -3.20
C LEU A 223 -10.14 -1.94 -4.28
N SER A 224 -9.38 -1.11 -4.99
CA SER A 224 -9.89 -0.39 -6.16
C SER A 224 -10.10 -1.29 -7.38
N ALA A 225 -9.43 -2.45 -7.42
CA ALA A 225 -9.60 -3.45 -8.47
C ALA A 225 -10.99 -4.12 -8.38
N PRO A 226 -11.62 -4.44 -9.52
CA PRO A 226 -12.79 -5.32 -9.54
C PRO A 226 -12.55 -6.65 -8.83
N HIS A 227 -13.61 -7.20 -8.25
CA HIS A 227 -13.57 -8.55 -7.68
C HIS A 227 -13.52 -9.62 -8.79
N ASP A 228 -12.34 -10.15 -9.09
CA ASP A 228 -12.11 -11.22 -10.07
C ASP A 228 -11.52 -12.49 -9.46
N LEU A 229 -11.72 -13.64 -10.11
CA LEU A 229 -11.24 -14.94 -9.60
C LEU A 229 -9.72 -15.11 -9.68
N ASN A 230 -9.06 -14.31 -10.53
CA ASN A 230 -7.61 -14.28 -10.66
C ASN A 230 -7.10 -12.91 -10.22
N ASN A 231 -5.81 -12.76 -9.93
CA ASN A 231 -5.26 -11.48 -9.47
C ASN A 231 -4.97 -10.46 -10.58
N ALA A 232 -5.52 -10.66 -11.80
CA ALA A 232 -5.15 -9.84 -12.95
C ALA A 232 -5.64 -8.38 -12.81
N SER A 233 -6.79 -8.15 -12.17
CA SER A 233 -7.26 -6.78 -11.93
C SER A 233 -6.38 -6.04 -10.92
N VAL A 234 -5.88 -6.73 -9.89
CA VAL A 234 -4.90 -6.16 -8.94
C VAL A 234 -3.60 -5.81 -9.66
N ASP A 235 -3.07 -6.72 -10.47
CA ASP A 235 -1.87 -6.45 -11.28
C ASP A 235 -2.07 -5.22 -12.18
N ARG A 236 -3.27 -5.01 -12.76
CA ARG A 236 -3.56 -3.84 -13.59
C ARG A 236 -3.58 -2.52 -12.80
N VAL A 237 -4.02 -2.52 -11.54
CA VAL A 237 -3.99 -1.31 -10.69
C VAL A 237 -2.56 -0.77 -10.57
N PHE A 238 -1.60 -1.68 -10.37
CA PHE A 238 -0.20 -1.33 -10.12
C PHE A 238 0.68 -1.31 -11.38
N LEU A 239 0.46 -2.20 -12.33
CA LEU A 239 1.34 -2.43 -13.50
C LEU A 239 0.70 -2.07 -14.85
N GLY A 240 -0.61 -1.77 -14.88
CA GLY A 240 -1.33 -1.49 -16.12
C GLY A 240 -0.87 -0.22 -16.84
N HIS A 241 -1.22 -0.06 -18.12
CA HIS A 241 -0.85 1.14 -18.88
C HIS A 241 -1.39 2.44 -18.28
N ASP A 242 -2.55 2.38 -17.62
CA ASP A 242 -3.20 3.49 -16.91
C ASP A 242 -3.08 3.32 -15.38
N ARG A 243 -1.87 3.00 -14.88
CA ARG A 243 -1.60 2.86 -13.43
C ARG A 243 -2.26 3.98 -12.63
N ALA A 244 -3.04 3.58 -11.62
CA ALA A 244 -3.76 4.51 -10.76
C ALA A 244 -2.82 5.27 -9.82
N TRP A 245 -1.71 4.66 -9.40
CA TRP A 245 -0.72 5.29 -8.52
C TRP A 245 0.59 5.59 -9.26
N ARG A 246 0.98 6.87 -9.33
CA ARG A 246 2.27 7.32 -9.90
C ARG A 246 2.77 8.59 -9.22
N HIS A 247 4.08 8.66 -9.02
CA HIS A 247 4.78 9.76 -8.37
C HIS A 247 4.14 10.15 -7.02
N GLY A 248 3.70 9.15 -6.26
CA GLY A 248 3.00 9.36 -4.99
C GLY A 248 1.56 9.84 -5.13
N VAL A 249 1.01 9.99 -6.34
CA VAL A 249 -0.35 10.52 -6.56
C VAL A 249 -1.30 9.41 -7.01
N TRP A 250 -2.51 9.39 -6.44
CA TRP A 250 -3.59 8.50 -6.85
C TRP A 250 -4.53 9.20 -7.84
N ASN A 251 -4.70 8.62 -9.03
CA ASN A 251 -5.42 9.20 -10.15
C ASN A 251 -6.82 8.61 -10.36
N ASN A 252 -7.16 7.52 -9.69
CA ASN A 252 -8.50 6.93 -9.77
C ASN A 252 -9.45 7.64 -8.80
N ARG A 253 -10.64 7.99 -9.29
CA ARG A 253 -11.69 8.69 -8.51
C ARG A 253 -12.96 7.86 -8.36
N ASP A 254 -13.02 6.70 -9.00
CA ASP A 254 -14.15 5.77 -8.88
C ASP A 254 -14.20 5.19 -7.46
N ALA A 255 -15.42 4.91 -6.98
CA ALA A 255 -15.60 4.11 -5.78
C ALA A 255 -14.90 2.74 -5.94
N PRO A 256 -14.37 2.17 -4.84
CA PRO A 256 -13.58 0.95 -4.90
C PRO A 256 -14.43 -0.23 -5.35
N LYS A 257 -14.00 -0.87 -6.44
CA LYS A 257 -14.75 -1.95 -7.12
C LYS A 257 -14.59 -3.31 -6.42
N GLY A 258 -13.65 -3.41 -5.48
CA GLY A 258 -13.39 -4.60 -4.70
C GLY A 258 -14.25 -4.69 -3.44
N HIS A 259 -15.06 -3.67 -3.13
CA HIS A 259 -15.99 -3.73 -2.00
C HIS A 259 -17.19 -4.63 -2.34
N PRO A 260 -17.60 -5.52 -1.43
CA PRO A 260 -18.81 -6.32 -1.63
C PRO A 260 -20.05 -5.41 -1.76
N PRO A 261 -20.94 -5.66 -2.74
CA PRO A 261 -22.03 -4.75 -3.05
C PRO A 261 -23.18 -4.79 -2.03
N THR A 262 -23.33 -5.88 -1.27
CA THR A 262 -24.39 -6.04 -0.27
C THR A 262 -23.85 -6.49 1.09
N ALA A 263 -24.68 -6.36 2.13
CA ALA A 263 -24.36 -6.79 3.49
C ALA A 263 -24.26 -8.32 3.67
N SER A 264 -24.67 -9.10 2.66
CA SER A 264 -24.69 -10.56 2.69
C SER A 264 -23.62 -11.20 1.82
N ASP A 265 -22.88 -10.40 1.06
CA ASP A 265 -21.77 -10.88 0.25
C ASP A 265 -20.53 -11.12 1.12
N ASP A 266 -19.68 -12.04 0.68
CA ASP A 266 -18.47 -12.40 1.41
C ASP A 266 -17.39 -11.32 1.31
N PRO A 267 -16.54 -11.17 2.34
CA PRO A 267 -15.45 -10.21 2.31
C PRO A 267 -14.50 -10.48 1.15
N ASN A 268 -13.96 -9.39 0.58
CA ASN A 268 -12.84 -9.45 -0.35
C ASN A 268 -11.56 -9.06 0.39
N GLY A 269 -10.66 -10.01 0.56
CA GLY A 269 -9.46 -9.87 1.38
C GLY A 269 -8.17 -10.02 0.58
N PHE A 270 -7.13 -9.34 1.04
CA PHE A 270 -5.78 -9.45 0.54
C PHE A 270 -4.80 -9.65 1.69
N ILE A 271 -3.76 -10.42 1.45
CA ILE A 271 -2.54 -10.43 2.26
C ILE A 271 -1.50 -9.60 1.51
N VAL A 272 -1.01 -8.56 2.18
CA VAL A 272 -0.03 -7.63 1.66
C VAL A 272 1.26 -7.82 2.43
N LYS A 273 2.35 -8.04 1.71
CA LYS A 273 3.69 -8.14 2.29
C LYS A 273 4.62 -7.17 1.59
N VAL A 274 5.36 -6.41 2.38
CA VAL A 274 6.39 -5.48 1.91
C VAL A 274 7.75 -6.05 2.33
N PHE A 275 8.71 -5.99 1.42
CA PHE A 275 10.07 -6.49 1.60
C PHE A 275 11.08 -5.40 1.26
N LEU A 276 12.25 -5.50 1.87
CA LEU A 276 13.40 -4.69 1.50
C LEU A 276 13.88 -5.10 0.10
N ASP A 277 14.18 -4.11 -0.74
CA ASP A 277 14.81 -4.27 -2.06
C ASP A 277 16.33 -4.13 -1.91
N PRO A 278 17.11 -5.23 -1.91
CA PRO A 278 18.55 -5.17 -1.72
C PRO A 278 19.28 -4.40 -2.84
N ASP A 279 18.64 -4.18 -3.99
CA ASP A 279 19.21 -3.41 -5.10
C ASP A 279 18.94 -1.89 -4.95
N ASN A 280 18.34 -1.48 -3.83
CA ASN A 280 18.11 -0.09 -3.47
C ASN A 280 18.68 0.23 -2.07
N PRO A 281 19.72 1.07 -1.95
CA PRO A 281 20.31 1.41 -0.66
C PRO A 281 19.34 2.13 0.30
N TYR A 282 18.26 2.71 -0.21
CA TYR A 282 17.20 3.37 0.56
C TYR A 282 16.01 2.45 0.86
N SER A 283 16.15 1.15 0.61
CA SER A 283 15.19 0.13 1.01
C SER A 283 15.66 -0.54 2.30
N ASN A 284 15.58 0.21 3.39
CA ASN A 284 15.90 -0.26 4.74
C ASN A 284 14.76 0.14 5.69
N GLU A 285 14.75 -0.47 6.87
CA GLU A 285 13.68 -0.27 7.86
C GLU A 285 13.49 1.20 8.25
N TYR A 286 14.59 1.96 8.36
CA TYR A 286 14.54 3.38 8.72
C TYR A 286 13.88 4.23 7.64
N ASP A 287 14.31 4.06 6.38
CA ASP A 287 13.78 4.82 5.25
C ASP A 287 12.30 4.47 4.96
N LEU A 288 11.91 3.20 5.11
CA LEU A 288 10.51 2.80 4.98
C LEU A 288 9.67 3.29 6.15
N ASN A 289 10.20 3.30 7.37
CA ASN A 289 9.49 3.87 8.51
C ASN A 289 9.28 5.39 8.33
N SER A 290 10.28 6.13 7.85
CA SER A 290 10.11 7.55 7.48
C SER A 290 9.05 7.74 6.37
N LEU A 291 9.01 6.84 5.37
CA LEU A 291 7.98 6.88 4.33
C LEU A 291 6.56 6.73 4.91
N GLU A 292 6.36 5.82 5.86
CA GLU A 292 5.06 5.57 6.50
C GLU A 292 4.60 6.74 7.37
N TRP A 293 5.49 7.26 8.23
CA TRP A 293 5.07 8.07 9.38
C TRP A 293 5.37 9.57 9.25
N GLU A 294 6.27 9.98 8.35
CA GLU A 294 6.68 11.39 8.25
C GLU A 294 6.08 12.12 7.03
N ARG A 295 5.47 11.38 6.09
CA ARG A 295 4.96 11.94 4.84
C ARG A 295 3.74 11.18 4.33
N ALA A 296 3.07 11.74 3.33
CA ALA A 296 2.03 11.02 2.59
C ALA A 296 2.65 10.02 1.61
N ILE A 297 2.18 8.77 1.65
CA ILE A 297 2.43 7.75 0.62
C ILE A 297 1.60 8.06 -0.63
N VAL A 298 0.36 8.52 -0.41
CA VAL A 298 -0.55 9.05 -1.44
C VAL A 298 -0.79 10.53 -1.20
N GLN A 299 -0.24 11.38 -2.06
CA GLN A 299 -0.32 12.83 -2.01
C GLN A 299 -1.68 13.33 -2.52
N GLU A 300 -2.12 14.45 -1.95
CA GLU A 300 -3.30 15.19 -2.42
C GLU A 300 -3.01 15.93 -3.74
N GLN A 301 -4.02 15.99 -4.63
CA GLN A 301 -3.99 16.81 -5.87
C GLN A 301 -4.50 18.24 -5.65
#